data_AF-A0A850H6H9-F1
#
_entry.id   AF-A0A850H6H9-F1
#
_cell.length_a   1.000
_cell.length_b   1.000
_cell.length_c   1.000
_cell.angle_alpha   90.00
_cell.angle_beta   90.00
_cell.angle_gamma   90.00
#
_symmetry.space_group_name_H-M   'P 1'
#
loop_
_entity.id
_entity.type
_entity.pdbx_description
1 polymer ?
#
loop_
_entity_poly.entity_id
_entity_poly.type
_entity_poly.pdbx_seq_one_letter_code
_entity_poly.pdbx_strand_id
1 'polypeptide(L)'
;MNADEIRKEVIADLGRLTHDPLGFVMWAFPWGVEGTSLADEDGPDTWQREQLELIGSRLRDDPFKVIQDATASGHGIGKSSQVAWLILWALMTHEDTRGVVTANTEGQLRTKTWPELAKWYSLLQFDCLRELFVMEATSIHSTQAGHERNWRIDAIPWSERNTEAFAGLHNAGKRTILLFDEASSIIDAIWDTASGGLTDAKTEIVWLAYGNPTRNTGRFREVIVGRYRNHWSHRMIDGRTAKRTNKDQLQAWIDAYGADSDFVRVRVLGQFPRAGSMQFISSEIVQNARKREVSALPSDPLVFGLDCARFGDDHSTLALRRGRDARSLAWKRWNDVDAMTLASEVALEAQRWNPQMICVDAGNIGAAVVDRLRQLNVQNVVEVWFGAKGREADWASGVRVQTINRRAEMWTSMRAWLETGAIPDCDDLEADLTGPEYGYAADQVSIQLEKKKDMKARGLPSPDDADALALTFAEPVLPVDGGFYGYGTEAHCTDPVYRSDVRRKPVDRYAELDG
;
A
#
# COMPACT_ATOMS: atom_id res chain seq x y z
N MET A 1 45.27 20.48 19.73
CA MET A 1 45.80 19.34 18.96
C MET A 1 45.95 19.74 17.50
N ASN A 2 46.94 19.20 16.81
CA ASN A 2 46.99 19.24 15.35
C ASN A 2 46.02 18.19 14.75
N ALA A 3 45.80 18.23 13.43
CA ALA A 3 44.85 17.34 12.75
C ALA A 3 45.19 15.84 12.89
N ASP A 4 46.49 15.50 12.92
CA ASP A 4 46.97 14.12 13.09
C ASP A 4 46.72 13.57 14.49
N GLU A 5 46.86 14.40 15.52
CA GLU A 5 46.53 14.05 16.91
C GLU A 5 45.02 13.79 17.05
N ILE A 6 44.17 14.67 16.50
CA ILE A 6 42.72 14.47 16.49
C ILE A 6 42.36 13.16 15.77
N ARG A 7 42.95 12.90 14.61
CA ARG A 7 42.72 11.66 13.86
C ARG A 7 43.09 10.42 14.67
N LYS A 8 44.21 10.44 15.40
CA LYS A 8 44.63 9.33 16.28
C LYS A 8 43.66 9.12 17.44
N GLU A 9 43.20 10.19 18.07
CA GLU A 9 42.20 10.11 19.14
C GLU A 9 40.86 9.54 18.63
N VAL A 10 40.38 10.03 17.48
CA VAL A 10 39.16 9.50 16.85
C VAL A 10 39.27 8.01 16.56
N ILE A 11 40.40 7.55 16.01
CA ILE A 11 40.63 6.11 15.78
C ILE A 11 40.67 5.32 17.09
N ALA A 12 41.30 5.86 18.13
CA ALA A 12 41.34 5.20 19.44
C ALA A 12 39.94 5.10 20.08
N ASP A 13 39.11 6.12 19.91
CA ASP A 13 37.72 6.13 20.37
C ASP A 13 36.86 5.11 19.60
N LEU A 14 36.99 5.01 18.28
CA LEU A 14 36.30 3.98 17.48
C LEU A 14 36.57 2.57 18.03
N GLY A 15 37.81 2.28 18.42
CA GLY A 15 38.18 0.99 19.02
C GLY A 15 37.61 0.76 20.42
N ARG A 16 37.32 1.81 21.19
CA ARG A 16 36.61 1.67 22.49
C ARG A 16 35.11 1.44 22.28
N LEU A 17 34.57 1.93 21.16
CA LEU A 17 33.15 1.89 20.82
C LEU A 17 32.77 0.62 20.02
N THR A 18 33.72 -0.28 19.77
CA THR A 18 33.51 -1.53 19.03
C THR A 18 32.32 -2.33 19.56
N HIS A 19 32.14 -2.45 20.86
CA HIS A 19 30.99 -3.14 21.48
C HIS A 19 30.03 -2.19 22.21
N ASP A 20 30.03 -0.91 21.82
CA ASP A 20 29.15 0.11 22.39
C ASP A 20 28.46 0.94 21.28
N PRO A 21 27.46 0.37 20.60
CA PRO A 21 26.73 1.06 19.55
C PRO A 21 25.98 2.29 20.06
N LEU A 22 25.49 2.29 21.31
CA LEU A 22 24.83 3.48 21.87
C LEU A 22 25.87 4.59 22.11
N GLY A 23 27.00 4.25 22.72
CA GLY A 23 28.12 5.17 22.88
C GLY A 23 28.59 5.75 21.54
N PHE A 24 28.70 4.92 20.50
CA PHE A 24 29.03 5.40 19.15
C PHE A 24 28.03 6.41 18.64
N VAL A 25 26.72 6.14 18.75
CA VAL A 25 25.70 7.09 18.28
C VAL A 25 25.75 8.40 19.06
N MET A 26 25.96 8.35 20.37
CA MET A 26 26.08 9.55 21.19
C MET A 26 27.37 10.34 20.89
N TRP A 27 28.44 9.66 20.53
CA TRP A 27 29.75 10.24 20.23
C TRP A 27 29.92 10.70 18.78
N ALA A 28 29.30 10.05 17.79
CA ALA A 28 29.57 10.31 16.38
C ALA A 28 28.81 11.52 15.81
N PHE A 29 27.74 11.96 16.48
CA PHE A 29 26.83 13.00 15.98
C PHE A 29 26.71 14.18 16.97
N PRO A 30 26.44 15.39 16.45
CA PRO A 30 26.47 16.62 17.25
C PRO A 30 25.13 16.87 17.99
N TRP A 31 24.73 15.95 18.86
CA TRP A 31 23.52 16.08 19.67
C TRP A 31 23.57 17.31 20.57
N GLY A 32 22.51 18.13 20.56
CA GLY A 32 22.42 19.34 21.39
C GLY A 32 23.37 20.47 21.00
N VAL A 33 24.06 20.37 19.86
CA VAL A 33 25.02 21.38 19.41
C VAL A 33 24.30 22.46 18.60
N GLU A 34 24.33 23.69 19.10
CA GLU A 34 23.73 24.86 18.44
C GLU A 34 24.26 25.05 17.01
N GLY A 35 23.38 25.44 16.09
CA GLY A 35 23.72 25.61 14.67
C GLY A 35 23.75 24.31 13.85
N THR A 36 23.49 23.16 14.47
CA THR A 36 23.32 21.87 13.77
C THR A 36 21.85 21.47 13.66
N SER A 37 21.54 20.50 12.79
CA SER A 37 20.18 19.95 12.68
C SER A 37 19.74 19.11 13.88
N LEU A 38 20.62 18.91 14.87
CA LEU A 38 20.37 18.17 16.11
C LEU A 38 20.43 19.08 17.35
N ALA A 39 20.39 20.41 17.17
CA ALA A 39 20.46 21.37 18.28
C ALA A 39 19.39 21.14 19.37
N ASP A 40 18.18 20.76 18.97
CA ASP A 40 17.05 20.50 19.88
C ASP A 40 16.88 19.01 20.22
N GLU A 41 17.88 18.18 19.89
CA GLU A 41 17.84 16.73 20.06
C GLU A 41 18.88 16.27 21.09
N ASP A 42 18.44 15.49 22.07
CA ASP A 42 19.23 14.96 23.19
C ASP A 42 19.75 13.53 22.94
N GLY A 43 19.51 13.00 21.74
CA GLY A 43 19.93 11.67 21.31
C GLY A 43 18.80 10.83 20.71
N PRO A 44 19.02 9.51 20.59
CA PRO A 44 18.03 8.57 20.09
C PRO A 44 16.76 8.49 20.96
N ASP A 45 15.66 8.04 20.35
CA ASP A 45 14.40 7.73 21.04
C ASP A 45 14.59 6.55 22.02
N THR A 46 13.69 6.40 23.00
CA THR A 46 13.80 5.39 24.07
C THR A 46 13.99 3.98 23.52
N TRP A 47 13.14 3.56 22.57
CA TRP A 47 13.23 2.21 21.99
C TRP A 47 14.53 1.99 21.20
N GLN A 48 15.08 3.06 20.60
CA GLN A 48 16.34 3.03 19.86
C GLN A 48 17.51 2.81 20.82
N ARG A 49 17.53 3.56 21.94
CA ARG A 49 18.53 3.41 23.01
C ARG A 49 18.50 2.00 23.58
N GLU A 50 17.32 1.47 23.88
CA GLU A 50 17.14 0.12 24.41
C GLU A 50 17.71 -0.94 23.47
N GLN A 51 17.46 -0.81 22.16
CA GLN A 51 18.01 -1.76 21.18
C GLN A 51 19.54 -1.64 21.07
N LEU A 52 20.08 -0.43 20.98
CA LEU A 52 21.53 -0.20 20.89
C LEU A 52 22.22 -0.78 22.14
N GLU A 53 21.72 -0.49 23.34
CA GLU A 53 22.27 -1.01 24.59
C GLU A 53 22.18 -2.55 24.66
N LEU A 54 21.08 -3.14 24.17
CA LEU A 54 20.93 -4.59 24.10
C LEU A 54 21.98 -5.22 23.17
N ILE A 55 22.24 -4.62 22.01
CA ILE A 55 23.27 -5.11 21.07
C ILE A 55 24.65 -5.00 21.73
N GLY A 56 24.98 -3.84 22.31
CA GLY A 56 26.26 -3.63 22.98
C GLY A 56 26.50 -4.58 24.15
N SER A 57 25.51 -4.73 25.03
CA SER A 57 25.59 -5.64 26.17
C SER A 57 25.80 -7.10 25.75
N ARG A 58 25.14 -7.56 24.69
CA ARG A 58 25.34 -8.92 24.14
C ARG A 58 26.73 -9.12 23.56
N LEU A 59 27.26 -8.14 22.83
CA LEU A 59 28.62 -8.23 22.29
C LEU A 59 29.69 -8.24 23.39
N ARG A 60 29.46 -7.51 24.49
CA ARG A 60 30.36 -7.52 25.65
C ARG A 60 30.29 -8.81 26.46
N ASP A 61 29.12 -9.45 26.52
CA ASP A 61 28.91 -10.74 27.21
C ASP A 61 29.52 -11.91 26.41
N ASP A 62 29.16 -12.02 25.13
CA ASP A 62 29.71 -13.01 24.21
C ASP A 62 29.63 -12.47 22.76
N PRO A 63 30.74 -11.94 22.19
CA PRO A 63 30.74 -11.33 20.87
C PRO A 63 30.46 -12.33 19.74
N PHE A 64 30.65 -13.63 19.99
CA PHE A 64 30.48 -14.67 18.97
C PHE A 64 29.10 -15.34 19.02
N LYS A 65 28.27 -14.95 20.00
CA LYS A 65 26.87 -15.36 20.03
C LYS A 65 26.07 -14.51 19.06
N VAL A 66 25.42 -15.17 18.11
CA VAL A 66 24.60 -14.50 17.09
C VAL A 66 23.55 -13.60 17.74
N ILE A 67 23.52 -12.34 17.33
CA ILE A 67 22.50 -11.37 17.74
C ILE A 67 21.44 -11.32 16.66
N GLN A 68 20.25 -11.82 16.99
CA GLN A 68 19.06 -11.74 16.14
C GLN A 68 18.03 -10.85 16.80
N ASP A 69 17.62 -9.76 16.13
CA ASP A 69 16.70 -8.77 16.69
C ASP A 69 15.71 -8.21 15.66
N ALA A 70 14.42 -8.16 16.01
CA ALA A 70 13.35 -7.73 15.11
C ALA A 70 12.49 -6.60 15.70
N THR A 71 12.25 -5.55 14.91
CA THR A 71 11.43 -4.39 15.30
C THR A 71 10.28 -4.19 14.32
N ALA A 72 9.07 -4.47 14.79
CA ALA A 72 7.83 -4.08 14.11
C ALA A 72 7.36 -2.72 14.63
N SER A 73 6.88 -1.87 13.75
CA SER A 73 6.28 -0.59 14.15
C SER A 73 5.41 0.01 13.07
N GLY A 74 4.65 1.05 13.44
CA GLY A 74 4.08 2.00 12.48
C GLY A 74 5.11 2.91 11.81
N HIS A 75 4.62 3.95 11.13
CA HIS A 75 5.45 4.91 10.40
C HIS A 75 6.01 6.01 11.30
N GLY A 76 7.13 6.61 10.88
CA GLY A 76 7.65 7.84 11.50
C GLY A 76 8.33 7.67 12.86
N ILE A 77 8.55 6.45 13.34
CA ILE A 77 9.17 6.20 14.65
C ILE A 77 10.72 6.23 14.64
N GLY A 78 11.35 6.45 13.48
CA GLY A 78 12.82 6.49 13.36
C GLY A 78 13.53 5.18 12.99
N LYS A 79 12.84 4.16 12.45
CA LYS A 79 13.49 2.89 12.01
C LYS A 79 14.66 3.11 11.04
N SER A 80 14.48 3.96 10.04
CA SER A 80 15.52 4.22 9.04
C SER A 80 16.75 4.90 9.65
N SER A 81 16.56 5.79 10.64
CA SER A 81 17.67 6.39 11.39
C SER A 81 18.43 5.34 12.21
N GLN A 82 17.70 4.42 12.86
CA GLN A 82 18.28 3.29 13.60
C GLN A 82 19.14 2.41 12.69
N VAL A 83 18.63 2.06 11.50
CA VAL A 83 19.36 1.29 10.48
C VAL A 83 20.63 2.03 10.06
N ALA A 84 20.55 3.33 9.77
CA ALA A 84 21.71 4.14 9.39
C ALA A 84 22.81 4.15 10.46
N TRP A 85 22.43 4.35 11.73
CA TRP A 85 23.37 4.34 12.84
C TRP A 85 24.08 3.00 13.01
N LEU A 86 23.35 1.89 12.89
CA LEU A 86 23.92 0.55 13.00
C LEU A 86 24.87 0.23 11.85
N ILE A 87 24.58 0.69 10.63
CA ILE A 87 25.50 0.58 9.48
C ILE A 87 26.81 1.30 9.78
N LEU A 88 26.72 2.57 10.20
CA LEU A 88 27.90 3.41 10.48
C LEU A 88 28.71 2.85 11.64
N TRP A 89 28.06 2.50 12.76
CA TRP A 89 28.72 1.87 13.89
C TRP A 89 29.43 0.58 13.48
N ALA A 90 28.71 -0.34 12.83
CA ALA A 90 29.25 -1.65 12.49
C ALA A 90 30.50 -1.50 11.62
N LEU A 91 30.41 -0.68 10.56
CA LEU A 91 31.50 -0.46 9.63
C LEU A 91 32.67 0.26 10.28
N MET A 92 32.42 1.34 11.03
CA MET A 92 33.49 2.25 11.47
C MET A 92 34.26 1.76 12.70
N THR A 93 33.68 0.84 13.48
CA THR A 93 34.25 0.42 14.77
C THR A 93 34.92 -0.95 14.77
N HIS A 94 34.90 -1.68 13.65
CA HIS A 94 35.52 -3.00 13.54
C HIS A 94 36.11 -3.19 12.15
N GLU A 95 37.41 -3.52 12.07
CA GLU A 95 38.07 -3.68 10.77
C GLU A 95 37.48 -4.84 9.97
N ASP A 96 37.55 -4.73 8.65
CA ASP A 96 37.06 -5.72 7.69
C ASP A 96 35.59 -6.10 7.90
N THR A 97 34.77 -5.22 8.47
CA THR A 97 33.33 -5.46 8.60
C THR A 97 32.69 -5.64 7.23
N ARG A 98 31.89 -6.71 7.10
CA ARG A 98 31.07 -6.98 5.92
C ARG A 98 29.60 -6.90 6.27
N GLY A 99 28.78 -6.43 5.35
CA GLY A 99 27.34 -6.47 5.57
C GLY A 99 26.49 -6.26 4.35
N VAL A 100 25.22 -6.62 4.50
CA VAL A 100 24.20 -6.45 3.46
C VAL A 100 22.97 -5.81 4.07
N VAL A 101 22.46 -4.80 3.38
CA VAL A 101 21.17 -4.18 3.63
C VAL A 101 20.23 -4.57 2.50
N THR A 102 19.07 -5.12 2.83
CA THR A 102 18.09 -5.56 1.83
C THR A 102 16.70 -5.01 2.07
N ALA A 103 15.98 -4.81 0.97
CA ALA A 103 14.57 -4.43 0.92
C ALA A 103 13.95 -4.97 -0.38
N ASN A 104 12.65 -4.71 -0.59
CA ASN A 104 11.88 -5.29 -1.70
C ASN A 104 12.34 -4.84 -3.10
N THR A 105 12.73 -3.58 -3.25
CA THR A 105 13.19 -3.07 -4.56
C THR A 105 14.44 -2.20 -4.42
N GLU A 106 15.24 -2.14 -5.49
CA GLU A 106 16.39 -1.23 -5.56
C GLU A 106 15.95 0.22 -5.37
N GLY A 107 14.80 0.57 -5.95
CA GLY A 107 14.19 1.89 -5.77
C GLY A 107 13.92 2.22 -4.30
N GLN A 108 13.42 1.27 -3.50
CA GLN A 108 13.20 1.49 -2.06
C GLN A 108 14.51 1.74 -1.31
N LEU A 109 15.54 0.93 -1.56
CA LEU A 109 16.86 1.12 -0.96
C LEU A 109 17.40 2.52 -1.30
N ARG A 110 17.38 2.92 -2.57
CA ARG A 110 17.92 4.20 -3.05
C ARG A 110 17.10 5.43 -2.63
N THR A 111 15.80 5.29 -2.39
CA THR A 111 14.90 6.43 -2.12
C THR A 111 14.49 6.58 -0.65
N LYS A 112 14.71 5.55 0.18
CA LYS A 112 14.35 5.58 1.61
C LYS A 112 15.55 5.32 2.53
N THR A 113 16.11 4.11 2.49
CA THR A 113 17.15 3.68 3.44
C THR A 113 18.47 4.41 3.20
N TRP A 114 18.93 4.49 1.96
CA TRP A 114 20.21 5.10 1.60
C TRP A 114 20.25 6.63 1.76
N PRO A 115 19.19 7.39 1.42
CA PRO A 115 19.13 8.81 1.71
C PRO A 115 19.18 9.13 3.20
N GLU A 116 18.54 8.31 4.05
CA GLU A 116 18.64 8.48 5.51
C GLU A 116 20.07 8.17 6.00
N LEU A 117 20.71 7.11 5.48
CA LEU A 117 22.13 6.85 5.74
C LEU A 117 23.03 8.02 5.31
N ALA A 118 22.78 8.59 4.13
CA ALA A 118 23.52 9.73 3.61
C ALA A 118 23.37 10.98 4.48
N LYS A 119 22.16 11.23 4.98
CA LYS A 119 21.90 12.27 5.96
C LYS A 119 22.76 12.08 7.22
N TRP A 120 22.71 10.89 7.85
CA TRP A 120 23.52 10.63 9.05
C TRP A 120 25.03 10.67 8.78
N TYR A 121 25.49 10.15 7.66
CA TYR A 121 26.89 10.24 7.24
C TYR A 121 27.36 11.70 7.09
N SER A 122 26.50 12.57 6.53
CA SER A 122 26.80 14.01 6.44
C SER A 122 26.83 14.72 7.80
N LEU A 123 26.14 14.17 8.81
CA LEU A 123 26.09 14.70 10.18
C LEU A 123 27.21 14.18 11.08
N LEU A 124 28.10 13.29 10.61
CA LEU A 124 29.26 12.88 11.40
C LEU A 124 30.08 14.12 11.80
N GLN A 125 30.30 14.31 13.09
CA GLN A 125 30.94 15.54 13.58
C GLN A 125 32.48 15.55 13.40
N PHE A 126 33.06 14.40 13.07
CA PHE A 126 34.48 14.26 12.80
C PHE A 126 34.73 14.05 11.30
N ASP A 127 35.36 15.03 10.65
CA ASP A 127 35.62 14.99 9.21
C ASP A 127 36.45 13.77 8.78
N CYS A 128 37.40 13.34 9.63
CA CYS A 128 38.25 12.20 9.34
C CYS A 128 37.46 10.88 9.18
N LEU A 129 36.24 10.75 9.72
CA LEU A 129 35.40 9.58 9.49
C LEU A 129 34.96 9.48 8.02
N ARG A 130 34.69 10.62 7.38
CA ARG A 130 34.35 10.70 5.95
C ARG A 130 35.57 10.53 5.02
N GLU A 131 36.77 10.71 5.55
CA GLU A 131 38.02 10.37 4.85
C GLU A 131 38.32 8.86 4.93
N LEU A 132 38.00 8.23 6.06
CA LEU A 132 38.26 6.81 6.30
C LEU A 132 37.24 5.89 5.63
N PHE A 133 36.02 6.37 5.42
CA PHE A 133 34.94 5.58 4.83
C PHE A 133 34.20 6.41 3.80
N VAL A 134 34.12 5.91 2.57
CA VAL A 134 33.44 6.59 1.46
C VAL A 134 32.09 5.94 1.22
N MET A 135 31.07 6.79 1.13
CA MET A 135 29.70 6.39 0.80
C MET A 135 29.44 6.60 -0.69
N GLU A 136 29.07 5.51 -1.35
CA GLU A 136 28.65 5.44 -2.74
C GLU A 136 27.13 5.27 -2.82
N ALA A 137 26.58 5.25 -4.04
CA ALA A 137 25.13 5.17 -4.24
C ALA A 137 24.47 3.85 -3.76
N THR A 138 25.24 2.77 -3.60
CA THR A 138 24.76 1.45 -3.16
C THR A 138 25.71 0.73 -2.22
N SER A 139 26.78 1.39 -1.75
CA SER A 139 27.72 0.78 -0.82
C SER A 139 28.41 1.84 0.03
N ILE A 140 28.89 1.47 1.21
CA ILE A 140 29.79 2.29 2.02
C ILE A 140 30.99 1.41 2.40
N HIS A 141 32.21 1.91 2.21
CA HIS A 141 33.41 1.10 2.31
C HIS A 141 34.62 1.90 2.81
N SER A 142 35.61 1.19 3.36
CA SER A 142 36.88 1.79 3.82
C SER A 142 37.71 2.31 2.65
N THR A 143 38.40 3.44 2.85
CA THR A 143 39.39 4.00 1.93
C THR A 143 40.78 3.40 2.12
N GLN A 144 40.96 2.51 3.11
CA GLN A 144 42.24 1.86 3.36
C GLN A 144 42.62 0.95 2.18
N ALA A 145 43.82 1.20 1.65
CA ALA A 145 44.36 0.48 0.50
C ALA A 145 44.29 -1.05 0.70
N GLY A 146 43.59 -1.75 -0.20
CA GLY A 146 43.43 -3.20 -0.19
C GLY A 146 42.23 -3.72 0.61
N HIS A 147 41.51 -2.85 1.31
CA HIS A 147 40.33 -3.21 2.11
C HIS A 147 39.01 -2.77 1.48
N GLU A 148 39.02 -2.06 0.36
CA GLU A 148 37.84 -1.43 -0.28
C GLU A 148 36.77 -2.46 -0.71
N ARG A 149 37.22 -3.70 -0.98
CA ARG A 149 36.34 -4.82 -1.36
C ARG A 149 35.87 -5.67 -0.19
N ASN A 150 36.55 -5.62 0.95
CA ASN A 150 36.32 -6.53 2.07
C ASN A 150 35.82 -5.82 3.34
N TRP A 151 36.07 -4.52 3.47
CA TRP A 151 35.55 -3.68 4.55
C TRP A 151 34.46 -2.77 4.00
N ARG A 152 33.27 -3.35 3.81
CA ARG A 152 32.15 -2.71 3.09
C ARG A 152 30.78 -3.23 3.51
N ILE A 153 29.78 -2.38 3.36
CA ILE A 153 28.36 -2.75 3.47
C ILE A 153 27.66 -2.40 2.16
N ASP A 154 26.90 -3.35 1.61
CA ASP A 154 26.22 -3.24 0.32
C ASP A 154 24.69 -3.18 0.47
N ALA A 155 24.04 -2.35 -0.35
CA ALA A 155 22.59 -2.38 -0.56
C ALA A 155 22.24 -3.34 -1.69
N ILE A 156 21.58 -4.45 -1.36
CA ILE A 156 21.20 -5.51 -2.31
C ILE A 156 19.68 -5.76 -2.21
N PRO A 157 18.88 -5.44 -3.25
CA PRO A 157 17.47 -5.79 -3.24
C PRO A 157 17.31 -7.31 -3.34
N TRP A 158 16.34 -7.87 -2.63
CA TRP A 158 16.09 -9.30 -2.71
C TRP A 158 15.32 -9.68 -3.99
N SER A 159 15.51 -10.91 -4.45
CA SER A 159 14.77 -11.48 -5.58
C SER A 159 14.65 -12.99 -5.41
N GLU A 160 13.49 -13.55 -5.76
CA GLU A 160 13.27 -15.00 -5.81
C GLU A 160 14.28 -15.72 -6.72
N ARG A 161 14.76 -15.03 -7.75
CA ARG A 161 15.70 -15.59 -8.73
C ARG A 161 17.16 -15.52 -8.28
N ASN A 162 17.47 -14.77 -7.23
CA ASN A 162 18.83 -14.52 -6.76
C ASN A 162 18.90 -14.52 -5.23
N THR A 163 18.49 -15.64 -4.62
CA THR A 163 18.61 -15.84 -3.18
C THR A 163 20.08 -16.03 -2.76
N GLU A 164 20.93 -16.54 -3.65
CA GLU A 164 22.35 -16.83 -3.40
C GLU A 164 23.17 -15.60 -3.01
N ALA A 165 22.78 -14.38 -3.43
CA ALA A 165 23.43 -13.14 -3.01
C ALA A 165 23.39 -12.92 -1.48
N PHE A 166 22.50 -13.62 -0.77
CA PHE A 166 22.37 -13.58 0.69
C PHE A 166 23.02 -14.80 1.37
N ALA A 167 23.51 -15.76 0.58
CA ALA A 167 24.34 -16.85 1.07
C ALA A 167 25.80 -16.36 1.20
N GLY A 168 26.51 -16.82 2.22
CA GLY A 168 27.98 -16.67 2.22
C GLY A 168 28.53 -15.33 2.74
N LEU A 169 27.79 -14.63 3.61
CA LEU A 169 28.33 -13.54 4.45
C LEU A 169 29.28 -14.06 5.56
N HIS A 170 30.13 -15.03 5.22
CA HIS A 170 31.18 -15.53 6.11
C HIS A 170 32.30 -14.50 6.15
N ASN A 171 32.72 -14.16 7.36
CA ASN A 171 33.74 -13.15 7.62
C ASN A 171 34.56 -13.57 8.84
N ALA A 172 35.19 -14.73 8.73
CA ALA A 172 35.82 -15.44 9.83
C ALA A 172 36.70 -14.53 10.69
N GLY A 173 36.39 -14.44 11.98
CA GLY A 173 37.18 -13.64 12.93
C GLY A 173 36.87 -12.14 12.92
N LYS A 174 35.92 -11.68 12.10
CA LYS A 174 35.54 -10.27 11.94
C LYS A 174 34.05 -10.08 12.23
N ARG A 175 33.47 -8.96 11.80
CA ARG A 175 32.05 -8.64 11.96
C ARG A 175 31.26 -8.80 10.67
N THR A 176 30.10 -9.41 10.79
CA THR A 176 29.07 -9.49 9.76
C THR A 176 27.78 -8.84 10.25
N ILE A 177 27.23 -7.91 9.47
CA ILE A 177 25.91 -7.33 9.73
C ILE A 177 24.93 -7.58 8.59
N LEU A 178 23.75 -8.10 8.92
CA LEU A 178 22.66 -8.33 7.99
C LEU A 178 21.44 -7.51 8.41
N LEU A 179 20.98 -6.64 7.53
CA LEU A 179 19.91 -5.68 7.80
C LEU A 179 18.76 -5.87 6.83
N PHE A 180 17.61 -6.28 7.35
CA PHE A 180 16.38 -6.43 6.60
C PHE A 180 15.51 -5.20 6.85
N ASP A 181 15.35 -4.35 5.84
CA ASP A 181 14.42 -3.22 5.85
C ASP A 181 13.12 -3.61 5.11
N GLU A 182 11.99 -3.07 5.57
CA GLU A 182 10.64 -3.52 5.17
C GLU A 182 10.45 -5.05 5.26
N ALA A 183 10.95 -5.64 6.34
CA ALA A 183 11.09 -7.08 6.56
C ALA A 183 9.79 -7.89 6.43
N SER A 184 8.62 -7.25 6.65
CA SER A 184 7.31 -7.90 6.44
C SER A 184 7.06 -8.28 4.99
N SER A 185 7.75 -7.66 4.03
CA SER A 185 7.61 -7.95 2.60
C SER A 185 8.58 -9.03 2.10
N ILE A 186 9.67 -9.28 2.84
CA ILE A 186 10.74 -10.22 2.46
C ILE A 186 10.24 -11.66 2.60
N ILE A 187 10.37 -12.42 1.52
CA ILE A 187 9.93 -13.81 1.44
C ILE A 187 10.81 -14.75 2.27
N ASP A 188 10.21 -15.83 2.77
CA ASP A 188 10.86 -16.82 3.64
C ASP A 188 12.15 -17.42 3.06
N ALA A 189 12.21 -17.65 1.74
CA ALA A 189 13.40 -18.19 1.10
C ALA A 189 14.67 -17.34 1.34
N ILE A 190 14.53 -16.01 1.37
CA ILE A 190 15.65 -15.09 1.63
C ILE A 190 16.11 -15.20 3.09
N TRP A 191 15.18 -15.35 4.03
CA TRP A 191 15.50 -15.61 5.43
C TRP A 191 16.21 -16.95 5.61
N ASP A 192 15.73 -18.00 4.94
CA ASP A 192 16.32 -19.32 5.04
C ASP A 192 17.74 -19.33 4.44
N THR A 193 17.96 -18.69 3.29
CA THR A 193 19.30 -18.55 2.70
C THR A 193 20.24 -17.72 3.59
N ALA A 194 19.78 -16.58 4.11
CA ALA A 194 20.55 -15.75 5.02
C ALA A 194 20.96 -16.48 6.31
N SER A 195 20.12 -17.40 6.80
CA SER A 195 20.40 -18.17 8.02
C SER A 195 21.64 -19.06 7.89
N GLY A 196 22.04 -19.43 6.67
CA GLY A 196 23.27 -20.20 6.43
C GLY A 196 24.54 -19.45 6.85
N GLY A 197 24.53 -18.12 6.77
CA GLY A 197 25.65 -17.26 7.18
C GLY A 197 25.87 -17.23 8.70
N LEU A 198 24.92 -17.70 9.50
CA LEU A 198 25.00 -17.71 10.96
C LEU A 198 25.95 -18.77 11.53
N THR A 199 26.51 -19.63 10.68
CA THR A 199 27.32 -20.78 11.08
C THR A 199 28.81 -20.48 11.20
N ASP A 200 29.23 -19.25 10.90
CA ASP A 200 30.63 -18.84 10.93
C ASP A 200 31.13 -18.68 12.38
N ALA A 201 32.05 -19.56 12.79
CA ALA A 201 32.55 -19.59 14.15
C ALA A 201 33.54 -18.45 14.41
N LYS A 202 33.48 -17.88 15.62
CA LYS A 202 34.34 -16.76 16.04
C LYS A 202 34.15 -15.49 15.18
N THR A 203 32.96 -15.28 14.64
CA THR A 203 32.56 -14.09 13.90
C THR A 203 31.48 -13.35 14.68
N GLU A 204 31.55 -12.03 14.74
CA GLU A 204 30.47 -11.22 15.32
C GLU A 204 29.34 -11.13 14.32
N ILE A 205 28.21 -11.78 14.59
CA ILE A 205 27.09 -11.85 13.64
C ILE A 205 25.89 -11.10 14.20
N VAL A 206 25.50 -10.03 13.52
CA VAL A 206 24.39 -9.17 13.89
C VAL A 206 23.34 -9.19 12.77
N TRP A 207 22.20 -9.84 13.00
CA TRP A 207 21.09 -9.91 12.05
C TRP A 207 19.87 -9.19 12.60
N LEU A 208 19.50 -8.08 11.95
CA LEU A 208 18.41 -7.22 12.40
C LEU A 208 17.35 -7.08 11.32
N ALA A 209 16.09 -7.05 11.76
CA ALA A 209 14.94 -6.93 10.88
C ALA A 209 14.01 -5.80 11.32
N TYR A 210 13.67 -4.91 10.39
CA TYR A 210 12.81 -3.76 10.62
C TYR A 210 11.68 -3.79 9.61
N GLY A 211 10.45 -3.53 10.05
CA GLY A 211 9.32 -3.54 9.12
C GLY A 211 8.05 -2.96 9.71
N ASN A 212 7.14 -2.58 8.82
CA ASN A 212 5.74 -2.39 9.19
C ASN A 212 5.07 -3.77 9.18
N PRO A 213 4.33 -4.19 10.22
CA PRO A 213 3.76 -5.54 10.33
C PRO A 213 2.51 -5.71 9.46
N THR A 214 2.63 -5.51 8.15
CA THR A 214 1.49 -5.46 7.20
C THR A 214 0.94 -6.84 6.86
N ARG A 215 1.73 -7.90 7.02
CA ARG A 215 1.31 -9.28 6.72
C ARG A 215 1.16 -10.08 8.01
N ASN A 216 0.03 -10.76 8.18
CA ASN A 216 -0.16 -11.70 9.29
C ASN A 216 0.43 -13.10 8.99
N THR A 217 1.35 -13.22 8.05
CA THR A 217 2.05 -14.44 7.67
C THR A 217 3.51 -14.10 7.30
N GLY A 218 4.35 -15.12 7.19
CA GLY A 218 5.76 -14.99 6.80
C GLY A 218 6.74 -14.84 7.96
N ARG A 219 8.03 -14.98 7.65
CA ARG A 219 9.09 -15.10 8.66
C ARG A 219 9.16 -13.92 9.63
N PHE A 220 8.93 -12.69 9.18
CA PHE A 220 8.96 -11.50 10.04
C PHE A 220 7.93 -11.57 11.17
N ARG A 221 6.73 -12.08 10.89
CA ARG A 221 5.74 -12.36 11.94
C ARG A 221 6.22 -13.48 12.85
N GLU A 222 6.72 -14.55 12.28
CA GLU A 222 7.13 -15.73 13.03
C GLU A 222 8.25 -15.48 14.03
N VAL A 223 9.16 -14.54 13.73
CA VAL A 223 10.25 -14.13 14.65
C VAL A 223 9.80 -13.16 15.75
N ILE A 224 8.62 -12.52 15.63
CA ILE A 224 8.10 -11.60 16.65
C ILE A 224 7.01 -12.26 17.50
N VAL A 225 5.96 -12.81 16.88
CA VAL A 225 4.79 -13.35 17.61
C VAL A 225 4.56 -14.84 17.37
N GLY A 226 5.33 -15.48 16.50
CA GLY A 226 5.13 -16.87 16.10
C GLY A 226 6.12 -17.86 16.71
N ARG A 227 6.48 -18.88 15.92
CA ARG A 227 7.27 -20.02 16.38
C ARG A 227 8.75 -19.71 16.67
N TYR A 228 9.31 -18.69 16.00
CA TYR A 228 10.72 -18.32 16.16
C TYR A 228 10.96 -17.22 17.19
N ARG A 229 9.91 -16.71 17.85
CA ARG A 229 10.00 -15.60 18.82
C ARG A 229 11.01 -15.80 19.95
N ASN A 230 11.30 -17.04 20.33
CA ASN A 230 12.27 -17.34 21.39
C ASN A 230 13.73 -17.34 20.90
N HIS A 231 13.95 -17.34 19.58
CA HIS A 231 15.29 -17.27 18.98
C HIS A 231 15.70 -15.81 18.70
N TRP A 232 14.74 -14.90 18.68
CA TRP A 232 14.94 -13.48 18.36
C TRP A 232 14.59 -12.61 19.55
N SER A 233 15.41 -11.61 19.82
CA SER A 233 14.90 -10.43 20.51
C SER A 233 13.89 -9.75 19.60
N HIS A 234 12.78 -9.26 20.16
CA HIS A 234 11.78 -8.61 19.34
C HIS A 234 11.00 -7.54 20.09
N ARG A 235 10.46 -6.60 19.34
CA ARG A 235 9.59 -5.54 19.85
C ARG A 235 8.57 -5.08 18.83
N MET A 236 7.43 -4.61 19.34
CA MET A 236 6.39 -3.90 18.59
C MET A 236 6.28 -2.50 19.17
N ILE A 237 6.64 -1.49 18.38
CA ILE A 237 6.69 -0.10 18.85
C ILE A 237 5.36 0.59 18.56
N ASP A 238 4.73 1.07 19.62
CA ASP A 238 3.57 1.94 19.55
C ASP A 238 4.02 3.35 19.12
N GLY A 239 3.55 3.79 17.96
CA GLY A 239 3.83 5.13 17.44
C GLY A 239 3.38 6.23 18.42
N ARG A 240 2.40 5.98 19.29
CA ARG A 240 1.94 6.96 20.28
C ARG A 240 2.95 7.25 21.38
N THR A 241 3.95 6.40 21.58
CA THR A 241 5.02 6.65 22.57
C THR A 241 6.31 7.18 21.94
N ALA A 242 6.49 7.03 20.63
CA ALA A 242 7.72 7.48 19.94
C ALA A 242 7.85 9.01 19.86
N LYS A 243 9.05 9.56 20.11
CA LYS A 243 9.30 11.02 20.21
C LYS A 243 8.86 11.80 18.96
N ARG A 244 9.15 11.27 17.77
CA ARG A 244 9.05 12.01 16.49
C ARG A 244 7.73 11.87 15.72
N THR A 245 6.83 11.01 16.16
CA THR A 245 5.58 10.78 15.41
C THR A 245 4.61 11.96 15.58
N ASN A 246 3.85 12.28 14.52
CA ASN A 246 2.76 13.24 14.59
C ASN A 246 1.56 12.66 15.37
N LYS A 247 1.44 13.02 16.65
CA LYS A 247 0.39 12.48 17.55
C LYS A 247 -1.01 12.86 17.11
N ASP A 248 -1.21 14.08 16.60
CA ASP A 248 -2.51 14.55 16.13
C ASP A 248 -2.99 13.72 14.93
N GLN A 249 -2.11 13.40 13.99
CA GLN A 249 -2.44 12.55 12.85
C GLN A 249 -2.72 11.09 13.27
N LEU A 250 -1.96 10.56 14.23
CA LEU A 250 -2.23 9.23 14.78
C LEU A 250 -3.59 9.19 15.48
N GLN A 251 -3.96 10.25 16.22
CA GLN A 251 -5.25 10.36 16.85
C GLN A 251 -6.39 10.47 15.82
N ALA A 252 -6.22 11.29 14.79
CA ALA A 252 -7.19 11.39 13.70
C ALA A 252 -7.42 10.02 13.00
N TRP A 253 -6.38 9.21 12.85
CA TRP A 253 -6.52 7.83 12.35
C TRP A 253 -7.24 6.91 13.33
N ILE A 254 -6.98 7.03 14.64
CA ILE A 254 -7.70 6.26 15.65
C ILE A 254 -9.19 6.61 15.62
N ASP A 255 -9.52 7.89 15.53
CA ASP A 255 -10.90 8.36 15.50
C ASP A 255 -11.62 7.93 14.21
N ALA A 256 -10.90 7.95 13.07
CA ALA A 256 -11.47 7.59 11.76
C ALA A 256 -11.68 6.08 11.57
N TYR A 257 -10.71 5.25 11.94
CA TYR A 257 -10.75 3.82 11.67
C TYR A 257 -11.22 3.01 12.89
N GLY A 258 -11.26 3.61 14.07
CA GLY A 258 -11.51 2.93 15.34
C GLY A 258 -10.24 2.26 15.88
N ALA A 259 -10.04 2.35 17.20
CA ALA A 259 -8.86 1.84 17.89
C ALA A 259 -8.61 0.34 17.68
N ASP A 260 -9.66 -0.42 17.40
CA ASP A 260 -9.61 -1.86 17.17
C ASP A 260 -9.35 -2.28 15.71
N SER A 261 -9.31 -1.33 14.76
CA SER A 261 -9.06 -1.66 13.36
C SER A 261 -7.66 -2.21 13.09
N ASP A 262 -7.55 -3.07 12.08
CA ASP A 262 -6.25 -3.54 11.60
C ASP A 262 -5.40 -2.39 11.03
N PHE A 263 -6.04 -1.34 10.51
CA PHE A 263 -5.35 -0.10 10.13
C PHE A 263 -4.57 0.50 11.31
N VAL A 264 -5.26 0.75 12.43
CA VAL A 264 -4.65 1.31 13.64
C VAL A 264 -3.62 0.35 14.23
N ARG A 265 -3.90 -0.95 14.26
CA ARG A 265 -2.94 -1.96 14.73
C ARG A 265 -1.62 -1.87 13.98
N VAL A 266 -1.65 -1.85 12.65
CA VAL A 266 -0.44 -1.88 11.84
C VAL A 266 0.25 -0.50 11.83
N ARG A 267 -0.50 0.57 11.58
CA ARG A 267 0.06 1.91 11.28
C ARG A 267 0.34 2.74 12.52
N VAL A 268 -0.37 2.49 13.62
CA VAL A 268 -0.21 3.22 14.88
C VAL A 268 0.48 2.34 15.91
N LEU A 269 -0.09 1.17 16.22
CA LEU A 269 0.38 0.34 17.33
C LEU A 269 1.60 -0.53 17.00
N GLY A 270 1.96 -0.66 15.72
CA GLY A 270 3.06 -1.53 15.31
C GLY A 270 2.79 -3.02 15.53
N GLN A 271 1.52 -3.42 15.50
CA GLN A 271 1.05 -4.79 15.73
C GLN A 271 0.61 -5.46 14.43
N PHE A 272 0.78 -6.78 14.37
CA PHE A 272 0.25 -7.59 13.27
C PHE A 272 -1.29 -7.57 13.25
N PRO A 273 -1.92 -7.65 12.07
CA PRO A 273 -3.38 -7.73 11.97
C PRO A 273 -3.89 -9.05 12.55
N ARG A 274 -5.12 -9.09 13.08
CA ARG A 274 -5.64 -10.20 13.94
C ARG A 274 -5.85 -11.56 13.24
N ALA A 275 -5.66 -11.62 11.93
CA ALA A 275 -5.89 -12.73 10.99
C ALA A 275 -7.13 -12.55 10.12
N GLY A 276 -6.92 -12.76 8.81
CA GLY A 276 -7.89 -13.43 7.94
C GLY A 276 -8.33 -12.69 6.69
N SER A 277 -8.23 -11.37 6.63
CA SER A 277 -8.81 -10.67 5.49
C SER A 277 -8.02 -9.42 5.16
N MET A 278 -7.01 -9.60 4.30
CA MET A 278 -6.69 -8.55 3.33
C MET A 278 -7.88 -8.33 2.38
N GLN A 279 -8.99 -9.09 2.49
CA GLN A 279 -10.21 -8.88 1.71
C GLN A 279 -10.65 -7.43 1.86
N PHE A 280 -10.96 -6.86 0.71
CA PHE A 280 -11.40 -5.50 0.62
C PHE A 280 -12.83 -5.31 1.11
N ILE A 281 -13.66 -6.35 1.15
CA ILE A 281 -14.97 -6.33 1.80
C ILE A 281 -15.07 -7.59 2.66
N SER A 282 -15.39 -7.44 3.93
CA SER A 282 -15.48 -8.59 4.83
C SER A 282 -16.72 -9.44 4.53
N SER A 283 -16.61 -10.75 4.72
CA SER A 283 -17.76 -11.66 4.59
C SER A 283 -18.96 -11.25 5.45
N GLU A 284 -18.73 -10.67 6.62
CA GLU A 284 -19.80 -10.17 7.49
C GLU A 284 -20.64 -9.06 6.81
N ILE A 285 -19.98 -8.09 6.17
CA ILE A 285 -20.67 -7.00 5.46
C ILE A 285 -21.53 -7.60 4.33
N VAL A 286 -20.99 -8.53 3.56
CA VAL A 286 -21.68 -9.17 2.43
C VAL A 286 -22.87 -10.01 2.92
N GLN A 287 -22.66 -10.85 3.93
CA GLN A 287 -23.71 -11.69 4.53
C GLN A 287 -24.87 -10.85 5.08
N ASN A 288 -24.56 -9.73 5.71
CA ASN A 288 -25.58 -8.79 6.17
C ASN A 288 -26.33 -8.14 5.00
N ALA A 289 -25.64 -7.79 3.90
CA ALA A 289 -26.26 -7.22 2.70
C ALA A 289 -27.15 -8.22 1.94
N ARG A 290 -26.78 -9.51 1.88
CA ARG A 290 -27.61 -10.58 1.27
C ARG A 290 -28.97 -10.72 1.96
N LYS A 291 -28.98 -10.61 3.30
CA LYS A 291 -30.16 -10.79 4.15
C LYS A 291 -30.98 -9.52 4.36
N ARG A 292 -30.46 -8.36 3.95
CA ARG A 292 -31.06 -7.07 4.29
C ARG A 292 -32.34 -6.84 3.49
N GLU A 293 -33.41 -6.52 4.20
CA GLU A 293 -34.62 -5.99 3.59
C GLU A 293 -34.48 -4.47 3.43
N VAL A 294 -34.72 -3.98 2.22
CA VAL A 294 -34.70 -2.55 1.87
C VAL A 294 -35.98 -2.18 1.14
N SER A 295 -36.42 -0.95 1.30
CA SER A 295 -37.53 -0.39 0.52
C SER A 295 -36.96 0.66 -0.43
N ALA A 296 -37.14 0.45 -1.73
CA ALA A 296 -36.79 1.45 -2.72
C ALA A 296 -37.88 2.54 -2.77
N LEU A 297 -37.47 3.80 -2.76
CA LEU A 297 -38.38 4.92 -2.98
C LEU A 297 -38.66 5.08 -4.48
N PRO A 298 -39.85 5.57 -4.88
CA PRO A 298 -40.13 5.88 -6.29
C PRO A 298 -39.16 6.89 -6.91
N SER A 299 -38.58 7.77 -6.09
CA SER A 299 -37.57 8.76 -6.49
C SER A 299 -36.15 8.19 -6.59
N ASP A 300 -35.92 6.96 -6.14
CA ASP A 300 -34.58 6.36 -6.17
C ASP A 300 -34.17 6.10 -7.63
N PRO A 301 -33.00 6.60 -8.07
CA PRO A 301 -32.55 6.39 -9.43
C PRO A 301 -32.19 4.92 -9.67
N LEU A 302 -32.64 4.41 -10.81
CA LEU A 302 -32.20 3.14 -11.37
C LEU A 302 -30.92 3.35 -12.18
N VAL A 303 -29.87 2.66 -11.78
CA VAL A 303 -28.54 2.71 -12.39
C VAL A 303 -28.16 1.31 -12.86
N PHE A 304 -27.66 1.23 -14.08
CA PHE A 304 -27.10 0.01 -14.66
C PHE A 304 -25.57 0.07 -14.59
N GLY A 305 -24.95 -1.04 -14.20
CA GLY A 305 -23.51 -1.24 -14.29
C GLY A 305 -23.23 -2.43 -15.19
N LEU A 306 -22.40 -2.25 -16.22
CA LEU A 306 -22.09 -3.26 -17.23
C LEU A 306 -20.59 -3.54 -17.28
N ASP A 307 -20.17 -4.69 -16.72
CA ASP A 307 -18.82 -5.22 -16.91
C ASP A 307 -18.78 -6.08 -18.18
N CYS A 308 -17.81 -5.81 -19.05
CA CYS A 308 -17.75 -6.33 -20.42
C CYS A 308 -16.61 -7.34 -20.56
N ALA A 309 -16.91 -8.63 -20.50
CA ALA A 309 -15.99 -9.70 -20.88
C ALA A 309 -16.09 -10.02 -22.38
N ARG A 310 -15.04 -10.59 -22.98
CA ARG A 310 -15.02 -10.93 -24.41
C ARG A 310 -15.18 -12.43 -24.67
N PHE A 311 -14.09 -13.17 -24.48
CA PHE A 311 -14.00 -14.62 -24.70
C PHE A 311 -13.10 -15.19 -23.61
N GLY A 312 -13.42 -16.37 -23.11
CA GLY A 312 -12.65 -17.05 -22.07
C GLY A 312 -13.54 -17.53 -20.92
N ASP A 313 -12.93 -17.72 -19.75
CA ASP A 313 -13.62 -18.19 -18.54
C ASP A 313 -14.44 -17.08 -17.83
N ASP A 314 -14.34 -15.83 -18.30
CA ASP A 314 -14.97 -14.64 -17.73
C ASP A 314 -16.31 -14.31 -18.46
N HIS A 315 -17.28 -13.74 -17.76
CA HIS A 315 -18.62 -13.43 -18.31
C HIS A 315 -18.96 -11.93 -18.26
N SER A 316 -19.82 -11.47 -19.17
CA SER A 316 -20.33 -10.09 -19.11
C SER A 316 -21.52 -10.02 -18.17
N THR A 317 -21.54 -9.05 -17.25
CA THR A 317 -22.63 -8.87 -16.26
C THR A 317 -23.25 -7.49 -16.36
N LEU A 318 -24.59 -7.46 -16.42
CA LEU A 318 -25.40 -6.26 -16.22
C LEU A 318 -26.04 -6.28 -14.83
N ALA A 319 -25.51 -5.46 -13.93
CA ALA A 319 -26.04 -5.24 -12.59
C ALA A 319 -27.05 -4.09 -12.57
N LEU A 320 -28.17 -4.28 -11.88
CA LEU A 320 -29.25 -3.30 -11.76
C LEU A 320 -29.38 -2.86 -10.30
N ARG A 321 -29.26 -1.56 -10.04
CA ARG A 321 -29.38 -0.98 -8.69
C ARG A 321 -30.35 0.19 -8.67
N ARG A 322 -31.34 0.16 -7.77
CA ARG A 322 -32.25 1.27 -7.47
C ARG A 322 -32.04 1.75 -6.04
N GLY A 323 -31.37 2.88 -5.86
CA GLY A 323 -31.05 3.40 -4.52
C GLY A 323 -30.26 2.40 -3.67
N ARG A 324 -30.88 1.91 -2.59
CA ARG A 324 -30.33 0.88 -1.68
C ARG A 324 -30.63 -0.55 -2.08
N ASP A 325 -31.36 -0.77 -3.18
CA ASP A 325 -31.80 -2.09 -3.62
C ASP A 325 -31.12 -2.50 -4.93
N ALA A 326 -30.24 -3.50 -4.87
CA ALA A 326 -29.68 -4.17 -6.04
C ALA A 326 -30.22 -5.61 -6.21
N ARG A 327 -31.20 -6.01 -5.41
CA ARG A 327 -31.71 -7.39 -5.31
C ARG A 327 -33.02 -7.59 -6.07
N SER A 328 -33.94 -6.62 -6.00
CA SER A 328 -35.30 -6.81 -6.53
C SER A 328 -35.40 -6.84 -8.06
N LEU A 329 -34.37 -6.35 -8.76
CA LEU A 329 -34.29 -6.40 -10.21
C LEU A 329 -33.27 -7.47 -10.63
N ALA A 330 -33.68 -8.38 -11.50
CA ALA A 330 -32.84 -9.49 -11.93
C ALA A 330 -31.65 -8.99 -12.77
N TRP A 331 -30.45 -9.40 -12.39
CA TRP A 331 -29.23 -9.16 -13.17
C TRP A 331 -29.18 -10.11 -14.35
N LYS A 332 -28.42 -9.73 -15.38
CA LYS A 332 -28.19 -10.57 -16.55
C LYS A 332 -26.71 -10.86 -16.75
N ARG A 333 -26.43 -12.08 -17.21
CA ARG A 333 -25.07 -12.55 -17.51
C ARG A 333 -25.04 -13.14 -18.91
N TRP A 334 -23.96 -12.90 -19.65
CA TRP A 334 -23.74 -13.44 -20.98
C TRP A 334 -22.33 -13.99 -21.11
N ASN A 335 -22.21 -15.20 -21.68
CA ASN A 335 -20.94 -15.86 -21.96
C ASN A 335 -20.67 -15.83 -23.46
N ASP A 336 -19.42 -15.61 -23.85
CA ASP A 336 -18.94 -15.70 -25.25
C ASP A 336 -19.76 -14.88 -26.27
N VAL A 337 -20.30 -13.73 -25.85
CA VAL A 337 -21.03 -12.81 -26.73
C VAL A 337 -20.12 -11.71 -27.28
N ASP A 338 -20.29 -11.39 -28.56
CA ASP A 338 -19.60 -10.25 -29.15
C ASP A 338 -20.22 -8.91 -28.71
N ALA A 339 -19.47 -7.82 -28.91
CA ALA A 339 -19.87 -6.47 -28.51
C ALA A 339 -21.19 -5.99 -29.12
N MET A 340 -21.52 -6.39 -30.35
CA MET A 340 -22.75 -5.95 -31.02
C MET A 340 -23.97 -6.66 -30.45
N THR A 341 -23.85 -7.97 -30.20
CA THR A 341 -24.90 -8.77 -29.55
C THR A 341 -25.14 -8.25 -28.12
N LEU A 342 -24.08 -8.06 -27.33
CA LEU A 342 -24.19 -7.54 -25.96
C LEU A 342 -24.84 -6.15 -25.92
N ALA A 343 -24.42 -5.22 -26.79
CA ALA A 343 -25.02 -3.89 -26.87
C ALA A 343 -26.51 -3.94 -27.22
N SER A 344 -26.93 -4.87 -28.08
CA SER A 344 -28.33 -5.01 -28.47
C SER A 344 -29.19 -5.51 -27.30
N GLU A 345 -28.70 -6.50 -26.56
CA GLU A 345 -29.37 -7.01 -25.35
C GLU A 345 -29.48 -5.95 -24.25
N VAL A 346 -28.42 -5.16 -24.04
CA VAL A 346 -28.42 -4.06 -23.06
C VAL A 346 -29.37 -2.95 -23.50
N ALA A 347 -29.47 -2.64 -24.80
CA ALA A 347 -30.42 -1.66 -25.32
C ALA A 347 -31.88 -2.08 -25.05
N LEU A 348 -32.20 -3.38 -25.17
CA LEU A 348 -33.54 -3.91 -24.85
C LEU A 348 -33.87 -3.73 -23.36
N GLU A 349 -32.92 -4.01 -22.46
CA GLU A 349 -33.12 -3.79 -21.03
C GLU A 349 -33.22 -2.30 -20.68
N ALA A 350 -32.44 -1.44 -21.34
CA ALA A 350 -32.53 0.01 -21.17
C ALA A 350 -33.91 0.53 -21.60
N GLN A 351 -34.45 0.03 -22.72
CA GLN A 351 -35.80 0.37 -23.17
C GLN A 351 -36.87 -0.12 -22.19
N ARG A 352 -36.69 -1.31 -21.62
CA ARG A 352 -37.64 -1.92 -20.68
C ARG A 352 -37.72 -1.16 -19.36
N TRP A 353 -36.58 -0.75 -18.81
CA TRP A 353 -36.50 -0.24 -17.45
C TRP A 353 -36.23 1.26 -17.34
N ASN A 354 -35.85 1.91 -18.44
CA ASN A 354 -35.55 3.34 -18.53
C ASN A 354 -34.62 3.85 -17.42
N PRO A 355 -33.36 3.34 -17.34
CA PRO A 355 -32.42 3.71 -16.29
C PRO A 355 -32.01 5.18 -16.40
N GLN A 356 -31.75 5.81 -15.25
CA GLN A 356 -31.22 7.17 -15.18
C GLN A 356 -29.76 7.23 -15.64
N MET A 357 -29.03 6.11 -15.56
CA MET A 357 -27.64 6.02 -15.99
C MET A 357 -27.25 4.58 -16.31
N ILE A 358 -26.43 4.41 -17.35
CA ILE A 358 -25.81 3.13 -17.73
C ILE A 358 -24.30 3.32 -17.75
N CYS A 359 -23.62 2.80 -16.72
CA CYS A 359 -22.17 2.85 -16.60
C CYS A 359 -21.57 1.58 -17.23
N VAL A 360 -20.70 1.73 -18.22
CA VAL A 360 -20.08 0.61 -18.94
C VAL A 360 -18.57 0.62 -18.72
N ASP A 361 -17.96 -0.51 -18.33
CA ASP A 361 -16.50 -0.63 -18.35
C ASP A 361 -16.01 -0.62 -19.80
N ALA A 362 -15.31 0.44 -20.17
CA ALA A 362 -14.80 0.68 -21.51
C ALA A 362 -13.57 -0.18 -21.85
N GLY A 363 -13.01 -0.90 -20.86
CA GLY A 363 -11.79 -1.70 -20.97
C GLY A 363 -11.72 -2.63 -22.18
N ASN A 364 -12.21 -3.87 -22.05
CA ASN A 364 -12.01 -4.94 -23.04
C ASN A 364 -12.76 -4.69 -24.36
N ILE A 365 -13.99 -5.22 -24.50
CA ILE A 365 -14.86 -4.92 -25.65
C ILE A 365 -15.81 -3.75 -25.38
N GLY A 366 -15.80 -3.20 -24.17
CA GLY A 366 -16.81 -2.26 -23.72
C GLY A 366 -16.81 -0.93 -24.48
N ALA A 367 -15.66 -0.44 -24.95
CA ALA A 367 -15.64 0.74 -25.82
C ALA A 367 -16.51 0.55 -27.09
N ALA A 368 -16.46 -0.63 -27.71
CA ALA A 368 -17.30 -0.95 -28.87
C ALA A 368 -18.79 -1.10 -28.50
N VAL A 369 -19.08 -1.60 -27.30
CA VAL A 369 -20.45 -1.66 -26.76
C VAL A 369 -21.01 -0.26 -26.55
N VAL A 370 -20.23 0.65 -25.95
CA VAL A 370 -20.61 2.05 -25.73
C VAL A 370 -20.91 2.75 -27.06
N ASP A 371 -20.04 2.60 -28.06
CA ASP A 371 -20.26 3.19 -29.38
C ASP A 371 -21.54 2.67 -30.03
N ARG A 372 -21.81 1.36 -29.89
CA ARG A 372 -23.03 0.75 -30.42
C ARG A 372 -24.29 1.21 -29.68
N LEU A 373 -24.26 1.31 -28.35
CA LEU A 373 -25.38 1.83 -27.55
C LEU A 373 -25.71 3.28 -27.93
N ARG A 374 -24.68 4.12 -28.11
CA ARG A 374 -24.83 5.50 -28.61
C ARG A 374 -25.45 5.53 -30.01
N GLN A 375 -25.00 4.64 -30.91
CA GLN A 375 -25.57 4.52 -32.26
C GLN A 375 -27.04 4.07 -32.26
N LEU A 376 -27.43 3.23 -31.30
CA LEU A 376 -28.82 2.82 -31.07
C LEU A 376 -29.67 3.89 -30.35
N ASN A 377 -29.12 5.08 -30.11
CA ASN A 377 -29.75 6.19 -29.40
C ASN A 377 -30.19 5.85 -27.96
N VAL A 378 -29.51 4.91 -27.31
CA VAL A 378 -29.70 4.66 -25.87
C VAL A 378 -29.21 5.88 -25.09
N GLN A 379 -30.08 6.43 -24.24
CA GLN A 379 -29.78 7.63 -23.46
C GLN A 379 -28.95 7.28 -22.21
N ASN A 380 -28.27 8.29 -21.65
CA ASN A 380 -27.58 8.23 -20.35
C ASN A 380 -26.46 7.17 -20.23
N VAL A 381 -25.77 6.88 -21.33
CA VAL A 381 -24.61 5.96 -21.34
C VAL A 381 -23.34 6.70 -20.91
N VAL A 382 -22.70 6.20 -19.85
CA VAL A 382 -21.44 6.70 -19.29
C VAL A 382 -20.34 5.67 -19.52
N GLU A 383 -19.24 6.14 -20.11
CA GLU A 383 -18.06 5.35 -20.39
C GLU A 383 -17.10 5.43 -19.19
N VAL A 384 -16.72 4.28 -18.62
CA VAL A 384 -15.90 4.20 -17.41
C VAL A 384 -14.61 3.43 -17.69
N TRP A 385 -13.47 4.02 -17.35
CA TRP A 385 -12.16 3.37 -17.45
C TRP A 385 -11.65 3.01 -16.06
N PHE A 386 -11.66 1.72 -15.67
CA PHE A 386 -11.19 1.28 -14.35
C PHE A 386 -9.77 1.74 -13.98
N GLY A 387 -8.90 1.85 -14.99
CA GLY A 387 -7.51 2.28 -14.83
C GLY A 387 -7.30 3.80 -14.76
N ALA A 388 -8.32 4.63 -15.00
CA ALA A 388 -8.20 6.08 -14.90
C ALA A 388 -7.96 6.53 -13.45
N LYS A 389 -7.47 7.76 -13.27
CA LYS A 389 -7.10 8.31 -11.96
C LYS A 389 -8.29 8.29 -10.99
N GLY A 390 -8.09 7.75 -9.80
CA GLY A 390 -9.11 7.69 -8.74
C GLY A 390 -9.34 9.04 -8.07
N ARG A 391 -10.52 9.20 -7.47
CA ARG A 391 -10.90 10.34 -6.64
C ARG A 391 -10.94 9.93 -5.15
N GLU A 392 -11.24 10.88 -4.28
CA GLU A 392 -11.63 10.54 -2.91
C GLU A 392 -12.98 9.84 -2.90
N ALA A 393 -13.09 8.77 -2.12
CA ALA A 393 -14.31 8.00 -1.95
C ALA A 393 -14.65 7.84 -0.47
N ASP A 394 -15.95 7.74 -0.17
CA ASP A 394 -16.43 7.55 1.19
C ASP A 394 -16.20 6.08 1.61
N TRP A 395 -15.46 5.86 2.70
CA TRP A 395 -15.10 4.53 3.20
C TRP A 395 -16.14 3.97 4.16
N ALA A 396 -16.42 4.72 5.24
CA ALA A 396 -17.44 4.43 6.25
C ALA A 396 -17.65 5.68 7.12
N SER A 397 -18.86 5.86 7.68
CA SER A 397 -19.18 6.93 8.65
C SER A 397 -18.76 8.36 8.25
N GLY A 398 -18.78 8.67 6.95
CA GLY A 398 -18.40 10.00 6.41
C GLY A 398 -16.89 10.23 6.25
N VAL A 399 -16.05 9.23 6.49
CA VAL A 399 -14.60 9.29 6.26
C VAL A 399 -14.30 9.13 4.78
N ARG A 400 -13.50 10.03 4.22
CA ARG A 400 -13.01 9.98 2.84
C ARG A 400 -11.59 9.46 2.75
N VAL A 401 -11.34 8.59 1.78
CA VAL A 401 -10.03 7.99 1.52
C VAL A 401 -9.60 8.24 0.08
N GLN A 402 -8.29 8.40 -0.11
CA GLN A 402 -7.69 8.54 -1.43
C GLN A 402 -7.61 7.18 -2.12
N THR A 403 -7.89 7.14 -3.42
CA THR A 403 -7.87 5.91 -4.21
C THR A 403 -6.97 6.08 -5.43
N ILE A 404 -6.23 5.01 -5.79
CA ILE A 404 -5.24 5.11 -6.87
C ILE A 404 -5.90 5.22 -8.25
N ASN A 405 -7.05 4.56 -8.43
CA ASN A 405 -7.76 4.46 -9.70
C ASN A 405 -9.28 4.39 -9.52
N ARG A 406 -10.01 4.55 -10.62
CA ARG A 406 -11.48 4.51 -10.65
C ARG A 406 -12.07 3.20 -10.13
N ARG A 407 -11.40 2.07 -10.36
CA ARG A 407 -11.82 0.78 -9.76
C ARG A 407 -11.83 0.85 -8.24
N ALA A 408 -10.73 1.30 -7.64
CA ALA A 408 -10.62 1.45 -6.20
C ALA A 408 -11.62 2.48 -5.64
N GLU A 409 -11.87 3.57 -6.35
CA GLU A 409 -12.91 4.55 -6.01
C GLU A 409 -14.30 3.92 -5.93
N MET A 410 -14.73 3.26 -7.01
CA MET A 410 -16.06 2.65 -7.10
C MET A 410 -16.26 1.52 -6.08
N TRP A 411 -15.25 0.67 -5.91
CA TRP A 411 -15.28 -0.38 -4.90
C TRP A 411 -15.35 0.19 -3.49
N THR A 412 -14.66 1.28 -3.20
CA THR A 412 -14.74 1.96 -1.90
C THR A 412 -16.14 2.49 -1.63
N SER A 413 -16.73 3.20 -2.59
CA SER A 413 -18.11 3.69 -2.49
C SER A 413 -19.12 2.54 -2.35
N MET A 414 -18.91 1.44 -3.07
CA MET A 414 -19.72 0.22 -2.97
C MET A 414 -19.59 -0.42 -1.58
N ARG A 415 -18.38 -0.49 -1.01
CA ARG A 415 -18.15 -1.01 0.35
C ARG A 415 -18.96 -0.23 1.38
N ALA A 416 -18.90 1.11 1.34
CA ALA A 416 -19.70 1.95 2.23
C ALA A 416 -21.20 1.73 2.03
N TRP A 417 -21.64 1.59 0.77
CA TRP A 417 -23.03 1.32 0.46
C TRP A 417 -23.51 -0.04 0.98
N LEU A 418 -22.69 -1.10 0.94
CA LEU A 418 -23.05 -2.45 1.39
C LEU A 418 -23.40 -2.53 2.89
N GLU A 419 -22.96 -1.58 3.72
CA GLU A 419 -23.41 -1.47 5.11
C GLU A 419 -24.92 -1.21 5.22
N THR A 420 -25.51 -0.64 4.15
CA THR A 420 -26.91 -0.19 4.13
C THR A 420 -27.72 -0.79 2.97
N GLY A 421 -27.09 -1.25 1.89
CA GLY A 421 -27.75 -1.78 0.69
C GLY A 421 -28.18 -3.24 0.80
N ALA A 422 -29.04 -3.69 -0.11
CA ALA A 422 -29.36 -5.10 -0.30
C ALA A 422 -28.84 -5.58 -1.66
N ILE A 423 -28.27 -6.78 -1.68
CA ILE A 423 -27.71 -7.41 -2.89
C ILE A 423 -28.39 -8.76 -3.16
N PRO A 424 -28.30 -9.31 -4.39
CA PRO A 424 -28.74 -10.66 -4.68
C PRO A 424 -28.17 -11.71 -3.72
N ASP A 425 -29.02 -12.64 -3.30
CA ASP A 425 -28.62 -13.76 -2.44
C ASP A 425 -28.01 -14.89 -3.29
N CYS A 426 -26.78 -14.69 -3.77
CA CYS A 426 -26.07 -15.68 -4.58
C CYS A 426 -24.59 -15.82 -4.19
N ASP A 427 -24.11 -17.06 -4.18
CA ASP A 427 -22.78 -17.41 -3.68
C ASP A 427 -21.65 -16.87 -4.58
N ASP A 428 -21.87 -16.81 -5.90
CA ASP A 428 -20.90 -16.25 -6.86
C ASP A 428 -20.61 -14.77 -6.55
N LEU A 429 -21.64 -13.96 -6.26
CA LEU A 429 -21.47 -12.56 -5.89
C LEU A 429 -20.78 -12.41 -4.53
N GLU A 430 -21.01 -13.31 -3.57
CA GLU A 430 -20.27 -13.29 -2.31
C GLU A 430 -18.79 -13.60 -2.52
N ALA A 431 -18.48 -14.61 -3.34
CA ALA A 431 -17.10 -14.94 -3.68
C ALA A 431 -16.42 -13.75 -4.40
N ASP A 432 -17.11 -13.11 -5.32
CA ASP A 432 -16.61 -11.94 -6.06
C ASP A 432 -16.36 -10.73 -5.14
N LEU A 433 -17.26 -10.47 -4.17
CA LEU A 433 -17.12 -9.34 -3.24
C LEU A 433 -16.04 -9.57 -2.18
N THR A 434 -15.86 -10.81 -1.72
CA THR A 434 -14.92 -11.16 -0.63
C THR A 434 -13.56 -11.63 -1.14
N GLY A 435 -13.44 -11.98 -2.42
CA GLY A 435 -12.21 -12.48 -3.03
C GLY A 435 -11.09 -11.44 -3.16
N PRO A 436 -11.36 -10.23 -3.68
CA PRO A 436 -10.32 -9.22 -3.88
C PRO A 436 -9.70 -8.76 -2.58
N GLU A 437 -8.37 -8.77 -2.55
CA GLU A 437 -7.63 -8.15 -1.47
C GLU A 437 -7.31 -6.67 -1.76
N TYR A 438 -6.93 -5.92 -0.74
CA TYR A 438 -6.46 -4.56 -0.91
C TYR A 438 -5.10 -4.34 -0.27
N GLY A 439 -4.35 -3.44 -0.88
CA GLY A 439 -3.14 -2.87 -0.32
C GLY A 439 -3.16 -1.36 -0.43
N TYR A 440 -1.97 -0.78 -0.31
CA TYR A 440 -1.74 0.64 -0.49
C TYR A 440 -0.77 0.84 -1.65
N ALA A 441 -0.98 1.90 -2.43
CA ALA A 441 -0.14 2.23 -3.56
C ALA A 441 1.28 2.66 -3.12
N ALA A 442 2.14 3.01 -4.08
CA ALA A 442 3.52 3.42 -3.81
C ALA A 442 3.61 4.65 -2.88
N ASP A 443 2.60 5.51 -2.90
CA ASP A 443 2.44 6.66 -2.00
C ASP A 443 2.08 6.26 -0.54
N GLN A 444 1.78 4.99 -0.31
CA GLN A 444 1.43 4.39 0.98
C GLN A 444 0.17 4.94 1.66
N VAL A 445 -0.59 5.79 0.94
CA VAL A 445 -1.83 6.44 1.38
C VAL A 445 -3.01 5.97 0.55
N SER A 446 -2.85 5.93 -0.78
CA SER A 446 -3.96 5.60 -1.67
C SER A 446 -4.30 4.13 -1.62
N ILE A 447 -5.58 3.82 -1.50
CA ILE A 447 -6.10 2.46 -1.55
C ILE A 447 -5.90 1.89 -2.95
N GLN A 448 -5.41 0.67 -3.00
CA GLN A 448 -5.22 -0.09 -4.23
C GLN A 448 -5.82 -1.49 -4.07
N LEU A 449 -6.85 -1.81 -4.87
CA LEU A 449 -7.31 -3.19 -4.96
C LEU A 449 -6.29 -4.07 -5.70
N GLU A 450 -6.27 -5.34 -5.31
CA GLU A 450 -5.56 -6.42 -5.99
C GLU A 450 -5.93 -6.45 -7.47
N LYS A 451 -4.92 -6.61 -8.34
CA LYS A 451 -5.15 -6.66 -9.78
C LYS A 451 -5.78 -8.00 -10.13
N LYS A 452 -6.66 -8.01 -11.15
CA LYS A 452 -7.29 -9.25 -11.66
C LYS A 452 -6.27 -10.36 -11.96
N LYS A 453 -5.08 -10.00 -12.50
CA LYS A 453 -3.98 -10.96 -12.76
C LYS A 453 -3.43 -11.63 -11.49
N ASP A 454 -3.33 -10.88 -10.40
CA ASP A 454 -2.81 -11.38 -9.12
C ASP A 454 -3.84 -12.28 -8.43
N MET A 455 -5.13 -11.94 -8.54
CA MET A 455 -6.25 -12.82 -8.13
C MET A 455 -6.20 -14.17 -8.88
N LYS A 456 -6.04 -14.13 -10.22
CA LYS A 456 -5.92 -15.35 -11.03
C LYS A 456 -4.72 -16.21 -10.65
N ALA A 457 -3.59 -15.58 -10.28
CA ALA A 457 -2.41 -16.29 -9.79
C ALA A 457 -2.65 -17.03 -8.46
N ARG A 458 -3.64 -16.60 -7.67
CA ARG A 458 -4.11 -17.27 -6.45
C ARG A 458 -5.17 -18.33 -6.69
N GLY A 459 -5.55 -18.56 -7.95
CA GLY A 459 -6.61 -19.48 -8.31
C GLY A 459 -8.03 -18.94 -8.08
N LEU A 460 -8.19 -17.62 -7.95
CA LEU A 460 -9.51 -16.97 -7.88
C LEU A 460 -9.94 -16.49 -9.28
N PRO A 461 -11.24 -16.63 -9.63
CA PRO A 461 -11.78 -16.09 -10.88
C PRO A 461 -11.82 -14.54 -10.87
N SER A 462 -12.12 -13.95 -12.02
CA SER A 462 -12.38 -12.51 -12.13
C SER A 462 -13.69 -12.17 -11.41
N PRO A 463 -13.75 -11.07 -10.61
CA PRO A 463 -14.93 -10.72 -9.83
C PRO A 463 -15.95 -9.92 -10.67
N ASP A 464 -16.44 -10.51 -11.76
CA ASP A 464 -17.22 -9.81 -12.81
C ASP A 464 -18.57 -9.28 -12.28
N ASP A 465 -19.24 -10.02 -11.38
CA ASP A 465 -20.51 -9.56 -10.80
C ASP A 465 -20.29 -8.39 -9.83
N ALA A 466 -19.21 -8.44 -9.04
CA ALA A 466 -18.86 -7.36 -8.14
C ALA A 466 -18.35 -6.10 -8.87
N ASP A 467 -17.57 -6.26 -9.95
CA ASP A 467 -17.14 -5.14 -10.80
C ASP A 467 -18.35 -4.49 -11.50
N ALA A 468 -19.33 -5.27 -11.95
CA ALA A 468 -20.60 -4.75 -12.51
C ALA A 468 -21.40 -3.95 -11.47
N LEU A 469 -21.51 -4.43 -10.22
CA LEU A 469 -22.13 -3.66 -9.14
C LEU A 469 -21.36 -2.38 -8.84
N ALA A 470 -20.02 -2.44 -8.79
CA ALA A 470 -19.17 -1.30 -8.52
C ALA A 470 -19.35 -0.19 -9.56
N LEU A 471 -19.54 -0.53 -10.85
CA LEU A 471 -19.81 0.45 -11.92
C LEU A 471 -21.03 1.31 -11.66
N THR A 472 -22.02 0.82 -10.91
CA THR A 472 -23.20 1.64 -10.54
C THR A 472 -22.84 2.82 -9.62
N PHE A 473 -21.61 2.87 -9.08
CA PHE A 473 -21.09 3.95 -8.24
C PHE A 473 -20.10 4.86 -8.97
N ALA A 474 -19.96 4.72 -10.30
CA ALA A 474 -19.00 5.51 -11.09
C ALA A 474 -19.25 7.02 -11.00
N GLU A 475 -20.51 7.44 -11.07
CA GLU A 475 -20.91 8.84 -11.01
C GLU A 475 -22.11 9.05 -10.07
N PRO A 476 -22.23 10.24 -9.45
CA PRO A 476 -23.40 10.61 -8.68
C PRO A 476 -24.62 10.73 -9.61
N VAL A 477 -25.75 10.17 -9.19
CA VAL A 477 -27.02 10.21 -9.94
C VAL A 477 -28.06 10.97 -9.12
N LEU A 478 -28.70 11.96 -9.73
CA LEU A 478 -29.75 12.74 -9.08
C LEU A 478 -31.01 11.89 -8.87
N PRO A 479 -31.78 12.13 -7.79
CA PRO A 479 -33.10 11.54 -7.62
C PRO A 479 -34.02 11.85 -8.81
N VAL A 480 -34.96 10.95 -9.07
CA VAL A 480 -35.99 11.17 -10.10
C VAL A 480 -37.04 12.14 -9.54
N ASP A 481 -37.31 13.23 -10.26
CA ASP A 481 -38.38 14.17 -9.91
C ASP A 481 -39.73 13.43 -9.97
N GLY A 482 -40.33 13.22 -8.80
CA GLY A 482 -41.63 12.57 -8.64
C GLY A 482 -42.78 13.46 -9.10
N GLY A 483 -42.92 13.68 -10.39
CA GLY A 483 -44.14 14.22 -10.98
C GLY A 483 -45.28 13.21 -10.78
N PHE A 484 -46.21 13.51 -9.87
CA PHE A 484 -47.46 12.77 -9.67
C PHE A 484 -48.30 12.78 -10.97
N TYR A 485 -48.04 11.85 -11.89
CA TYR A 485 -49.02 11.50 -12.92
C TYR A 485 -49.87 10.36 -12.38
N GLY A 486 -51.03 10.73 -11.84
CA GLY A 486 -52.04 9.78 -11.40
C GLY A 486 -52.46 8.87 -12.57
N TYR A 487 -52.63 7.59 -12.26
CA TYR A 487 -53.35 6.64 -13.10
C TYR A 487 -54.76 7.19 -13.37
N GLY A 488 -54.96 7.73 -14.57
CA GLY A 488 -56.26 8.10 -15.12
C GLY A 488 -56.63 7.16 -16.25
N THR A 489 -57.60 6.29 -15.98
CA THR A 489 -58.38 5.53 -16.96
C THR A 489 -58.94 6.44 -18.06
N GLU A 490 -58.87 5.95 -19.31
CA GLU A 490 -59.63 6.37 -20.51
C GLU A 490 -59.99 7.86 -20.71
N ALA A 491 -59.50 8.46 -21.80
CA ALA A 491 -60.32 8.93 -22.94
C ALA A 491 -59.78 10.19 -23.65
N HIS A 492 -59.88 10.11 -24.99
CA HIS A 492 -60.02 11.17 -26.01
C HIS A 492 -58.85 12.09 -26.42
N CYS A 493 -58.50 11.91 -27.70
CA CYS A 493 -57.91 12.85 -28.64
C CYS A 493 -58.69 14.17 -28.74
N THR A 494 -58.00 15.32 -28.63
CA THR A 494 -58.07 16.48 -29.55
C THR A 494 -56.99 17.52 -29.19
N ASP A 495 -56.22 17.94 -30.19
CA ASP A 495 -55.26 19.08 -30.30
C ASP A 495 -55.97 20.48 -30.18
N PRO A 496 -55.37 21.69 -30.33
CA PRO A 496 -53.96 22.10 -30.51
C PRO A 496 -53.49 23.47 -29.88
N VAL A 497 -52.21 23.82 -30.14
CA VAL A 497 -51.57 25.16 -30.21
C VAL A 497 -51.11 25.86 -28.91
N TYR A 498 -49.79 26.06 -28.77
CA TYR A 498 -49.20 27.38 -28.48
C TYR A 498 -47.78 27.50 -29.04
N ARG A 499 -47.60 28.49 -29.93
CA ARG A 499 -46.31 28.98 -30.47
C ARG A 499 -45.56 29.77 -29.40
N SER A 500 -44.22 29.69 -29.41
CA SER A 500 -43.37 30.78 -28.93
C SER A 500 -42.10 30.89 -29.79
N ASP A 501 -42.01 32.01 -30.50
CA ASP A 501 -40.85 32.51 -31.24
C ASP A 501 -39.66 32.80 -30.31
N VAL A 502 -38.47 32.28 -30.63
CA VAL A 502 -37.20 33.00 -30.42
C VAL A 502 -36.27 32.74 -31.60
N ARG A 503 -35.96 33.81 -32.33
CA ARG A 503 -35.08 33.88 -33.51
C ARG A 503 -33.63 33.49 -33.16
N ARG A 504 -33.03 32.55 -33.90
CA ARG A 504 -31.57 32.37 -34.00
C ARG A 504 -31.03 33.18 -35.19
N LYS A 505 -30.01 34.01 -34.96
CA LYS A 505 -29.16 34.59 -36.04
C LYS A 505 -28.18 33.50 -36.53
N PRO A 506 -27.94 33.36 -37.84
CA PRO A 506 -26.86 32.51 -38.35
C PRO A 506 -25.53 33.25 -38.30
N VAL A 507 -24.49 32.58 -37.82
CA VAL A 507 -23.09 33.04 -37.88
C VAL A 507 -22.53 32.58 -39.23
N ASP A 508 -22.12 33.55 -40.03
CA ASP A 508 -21.47 33.36 -41.32
C ASP A 508 -20.04 32.84 -41.10
N ARG A 509 -19.75 31.63 -41.59
CA ARG A 509 -18.39 31.09 -41.70
C ARG A 509 -17.94 31.44 -43.10
N TYR A 510 -17.04 32.40 -43.28
CA TYR A 510 -16.09 32.58 -44.39
C TYR A 510 -15.71 34.08 -44.46
N ALA A 511 -14.93 34.54 -43.50
CA ALA A 511 -14.20 35.80 -43.61
C ALA A 511 -13.01 35.75 -42.67
N GLU A 512 -11.88 35.23 -43.18
CA GLU A 512 -10.50 35.56 -42.79
C GLU A 512 -9.56 34.60 -43.53
N LEU A 513 -9.45 34.85 -44.83
CA LEU A 513 -8.25 34.59 -45.62
C LEU A 513 -7.93 35.90 -46.34
N ASP A 514 -6.66 36.30 -46.24
CA ASP A 514 -5.99 37.46 -46.83
C ASP A 514 -6.16 38.83 -46.15
N GLY A 515 -5.08 39.28 -45.52
CA GLY A 515 -4.88 40.62 -44.96
C GLY A 515 -3.71 40.71 -44.01
#